data_AF-A0A1F4P8N6-F1
#
_entry.id   AF-A0A1F4P8N6-F1
#
_cell.length_a   1.000
_cell.length_b   1.000
_cell.length_c   1.000
_cell.angle_alpha   90.00
_cell.angle_beta   90.00
_cell.angle_gamma   90.00
#
_symmetry.space_group_name_H-M   'P 1'
#
loop_
_entity.id
_entity.type
_entity.pdbx_description
1 polymer ?
#
loop_
_entity_poly.entity_id
_entity_poly.type
_entity_poly.pdbx_seq_one_letter_code
_entity_poly.pdbx_strand_id
1 'polypeptide(L)'
;MKPALLPVLVFLVAGIVGSPQLLAAPDEAPAVPLQVPQERLRIQQLRLQHEATAQRAQADCYQKFAVSDCLRQVRAQKRLALDDLRRQEVILNDLERQTKAINTLNKIQQKGLEKASRSTAQP
;
A
#
# COMPACT_ATOMS: atom_id res chain seq x y z
N MET A 1 49.06 13.86 18.30
CA MET A 1 47.70 14.14 18.79
C MET A 1 47.08 12.79 19.11
N LYS A 2 46.91 12.50 20.41
CA LYS A 2 46.63 11.14 20.93
C LYS A 2 45.15 10.77 20.72
N PRO A 3 44.81 9.62 20.11
CA PRO A 3 43.44 9.10 20.16
C PRO A 3 43.19 8.43 21.51
N ALA A 4 42.20 8.95 22.25
CA ALA A 4 41.76 8.36 23.51
C ALA A 4 40.88 7.14 23.24
N LEU A 5 41.39 5.99 23.67
CA LEU A 5 40.72 4.72 23.87
C LEU A 5 40.10 4.74 25.28
N LEU A 6 38.81 4.43 25.44
CA LEU A 6 38.15 4.10 26.72
C LEU A 6 36.87 3.29 26.40
N PRO A 7 36.43 2.39 27.29
CA PRO A 7 36.34 0.97 26.98
C PRO A 7 34.91 0.43 26.98
N VAL A 8 34.79 -0.68 26.26
CA VAL A 8 33.79 -1.74 26.34
C VAL A 8 33.23 -1.89 27.76
N LEU A 9 31.93 -1.64 27.91
CA LEU A 9 31.17 -2.04 29.08
C LEU A 9 30.17 -3.14 28.65
N VAL A 10 30.66 -4.38 28.70
CA VAL A 10 29.86 -5.60 28.58
C VAL A 10 29.03 -5.70 29.85
N PHE A 11 27.72 -5.44 29.75
CA PHE A 11 26.77 -5.79 30.80
C PHE A 11 26.44 -7.29 30.69
N LEU A 12 26.91 -8.01 31.70
CA LEU A 12 26.73 -9.44 31.92
C LEU A 12 25.27 -9.76 32.30
N VAL A 13 24.76 -10.85 31.72
CA VAL A 13 23.43 -11.43 31.91
C VAL A 13 23.20 -11.92 33.34
N ALA A 14 22.09 -11.54 33.97
CA ALA A 14 21.47 -12.26 35.07
C ALA A 14 19.98 -11.93 35.18
N GLY A 15 19.12 -12.97 35.20
CA GLY A 15 17.74 -12.88 35.69
C GLY A 15 16.65 -13.12 34.66
N ILE A 16 16.41 -14.37 34.28
CA ILE A 16 15.15 -14.82 33.70
C ILE A 16 14.13 -14.87 34.85
N VAL A 17 13.25 -13.88 34.95
CA VAL A 17 12.01 -13.98 35.73
C VAL A 17 10.87 -13.70 34.76
N GLY A 18 10.00 -14.70 34.58
CA GLY A 18 8.93 -14.69 33.60
C GLY A 18 7.88 -13.63 33.90
N SER A 19 7.51 -12.87 32.87
CA SER A 19 6.27 -12.10 32.82
C SER A 19 5.24 -12.88 31.99
N PRO A 20 4.15 -13.38 32.58
CA PRO A 20 3.00 -13.80 31.81
C PRO A 20 2.17 -12.56 31.43
N GLN A 21 1.40 -12.66 30.34
CA GLN A 21 0.37 -11.74 29.87
C GLN A 21 0.83 -10.53 29.05
N LEU A 22 0.56 -10.58 27.75
CA LEU A 22 -0.61 -9.86 27.22
C LEU A 22 -0.95 -10.43 25.83
N LEU A 23 -2.12 -11.08 25.70
CA LEU A 23 -2.75 -11.18 24.38
C LEU A 23 -3.05 -9.75 23.94
N ALA A 24 -2.26 -9.22 23.03
CA ALA A 24 -2.61 -8.01 22.31
C ALA A 24 -3.91 -8.31 21.54
N ALA A 25 -5.00 -7.63 21.92
CA ALA A 25 -6.13 -7.47 21.02
C ALA A 25 -5.61 -6.87 19.71
N PRO A 26 -6.13 -7.26 18.53
CA PRO A 26 -5.77 -6.58 17.31
C PRO A 26 -6.16 -5.11 17.49
N ASP A 27 -5.14 -4.25 17.48
CA ASP A 27 -5.31 -2.81 17.39
C ASP A 27 -6.11 -2.57 16.10
N GLU A 28 -7.41 -2.29 16.24
CA GLU A 28 -8.28 -1.97 15.13
C GLU A 28 -7.85 -0.57 14.66
N ALA A 29 -6.79 -0.56 13.84
CA ALA A 29 -6.21 0.66 13.30
C ALA A 29 -7.35 1.49 12.71
N PRO A 30 -7.42 2.80 13.05
CA PRO A 30 -8.50 3.64 12.58
C PRO A 30 -8.57 3.53 11.07
N ALA A 31 -9.72 3.06 10.57
CA ALA A 31 -9.98 2.93 9.15
C ALA A 31 -9.93 4.33 8.53
N VAL A 32 -8.76 4.73 8.03
CA VAL A 32 -8.61 5.97 7.26
C VAL A 32 -9.60 5.88 6.10
N PRO A 33 -10.53 6.83 5.95
CA PRO A 33 -11.50 6.80 4.86
C PRO A 33 -10.75 6.65 3.55
N LEU A 34 -11.00 5.55 2.84
CA LEU A 34 -10.31 5.26 1.59
C LEU A 34 -10.68 6.33 0.57
N GLN A 35 -9.76 7.25 0.30
CA GLN A 35 -9.90 8.28 -0.74
C GLN A 35 -9.60 7.66 -2.12
N VAL A 36 -10.43 6.70 -2.53
CA VAL A 36 -10.25 5.91 -3.76
C VAL A 36 -10.01 6.79 -5.00
N PRO A 37 -10.79 7.86 -5.26
CA PRO A 37 -10.56 8.71 -6.44
C PRO A 37 -9.20 9.39 -6.43
N GLN A 38 -8.76 9.90 -5.28
CA GLN A 38 -7.48 10.56 -5.10
C GLN A 38 -6.33 9.58 -5.31
N GLU A 39 -6.42 8.37 -4.75
CA GLU A 39 -5.38 7.36 -4.92
C GLU A 39 -5.31 6.86 -6.37
N ARG A 40 -6.45 6.70 -7.06
CA ARG A 40 -6.49 6.39 -8.50
C ARG A 40 -5.78 7.46 -9.32
N LEU A 41 -6.04 8.73 -9.04
CA LEU A 41 -5.38 9.85 -9.71
C LEU A 41 -3.86 9.82 -9.46
N ARG A 42 -3.45 9.60 -8.21
CA ARG A 42 -2.04 9.50 -7.82
C ARG A 42 -1.31 8.42 -8.60
N ILE A 43 -1.88 7.22 -8.65
CA ILE A 43 -1.31 6.10 -9.40
C ILE A 43 -1.22 6.43 -10.89
N GLN A 44 -2.27 7.01 -11.49
CA GLN A 44 -2.25 7.39 -12.90
C GLN A 44 -1.14 8.41 -13.20
N GLN A 45 -0.99 9.42 -12.36
CA GLN A 45 0.07 10.42 -12.49
C GLN A 45 1.46 9.78 -12.39
N LEU A 46 1.67 8.86 -11.43
CA LEU A 46 2.94 8.15 -11.29
C LEU A 46 3.26 7.28 -12.52
N ARG A 47 2.26 6.60 -13.09
CA ARG A 47 2.45 5.84 -14.33
C ARG A 47 2.98 6.72 -15.45
N LEU A 48 2.34 7.87 -15.67
CA LEU A 48 2.77 8.83 -16.68
C LEU A 48 4.18 9.35 -16.41
N GLN A 49 4.53 9.62 -15.14
CA GLN A 49 5.86 10.05 -14.74
C GLN A 49 6.93 8.98 -15.01
N HIS A 50 6.67 7.71 -14.67
CA HIS A 50 7.59 6.62 -14.95
C HIS A 50 7.74 6.35 -16.45
N GLU A 51 6.65 6.47 -17.22
CA GLU A 51 6.69 6.36 -18.67
C GLU A 51 7.53 7.47 -19.30
N ALA A 52 7.31 8.72 -18.90
CA ALA A 52 8.09 9.86 -19.38
C ALA A 52 9.57 9.74 -19.00
N THR A 53 9.85 9.32 -17.76
CA THR A 53 11.23 9.08 -17.30
C THR A 53 11.91 7.99 -18.13
N ALA A 54 11.22 6.88 -18.37
CA ALA A 54 11.75 5.79 -19.17
C ALA A 54 11.98 6.19 -20.64
N GLN A 55 11.10 7.02 -21.22
CA GLN A 55 11.27 7.54 -22.58
C GLN A 55 12.51 8.44 -22.69
N ARG A 56 12.73 9.35 -21.73
CA ARG A 56 13.94 10.19 -21.69
C ARG A 56 15.20 9.35 -21.53
N ALA A 57 15.22 8.43 -20.56
CA ALA A 57 16.35 7.53 -20.35
C ALA A 57 16.65 6.66 -21.58
N GLN A 58 15.62 6.23 -22.30
CA GLN A 58 15.79 5.51 -23.57
C GLN A 58 16.44 6.39 -24.65
N ALA A 59 16.08 7.67 -24.74
CA ALA A 59 16.73 8.60 -25.66
C ALA A 59 18.22 8.78 -25.31
N ASP A 60 18.54 8.92 -24.02
CA ASP A 60 19.93 9.06 -23.54
C ASP A 60 20.78 7.81 -23.82
N CYS A 61 20.18 6.62 -23.90
CA CYS A 61 20.90 5.39 -24.22
C CYS A 61 21.56 5.44 -25.60
N TYR A 62 20.98 6.14 -26.57
CA TYR A 62 21.54 6.22 -27.93
C TYR A 62 22.82 7.04 -28.02
N GLN A 63 23.17 7.79 -26.97
CA GLN A 63 24.44 8.52 -26.87
C GLN A 63 25.57 7.67 -26.25
N LYS A 64 25.28 6.44 -25.82
CA LYS A 64 26.24 5.56 -25.14
C LYS A 64 26.81 4.51 -26.08
N PHE A 65 28.01 4.02 -25.80
CA PHE A 65 28.59 2.91 -26.54
C PHE A 65 27.84 1.59 -26.33
N ALA A 66 27.43 1.29 -25.09
CA ALA A 66 26.69 0.08 -24.74
C ALA A 66 25.17 0.28 -24.85
N VAL A 67 24.66 0.69 -26.03
CA VAL A 67 23.24 1.03 -26.23
C VAL A 67 22.32 -0.13 -25.83
N SER A 68 22.62 -1.35 -26.29
CA SER A 68 21.77 -2.53 -26.01
C SER A 68 21.65 -2.82 -24.51
N ASP A 69 22.74 -2.69 -23.76
CA ASP A 69 22.74 -2.91 -22.30
C ASP A 69 21.95 -1.82 -21.58
N CYS A 70 22.16 -0.57 -21.97
CA CYS A 70 21.40 0.55 -21.45
C CYS A 70 19.89 0.38 -21.68
N LEU A 71 19.49 0.02 -22.91
CA LEU A 71 18.08 -0.21 -23.25
C LEU A 71 17.47 -1.36 -22.45
N ARG A 72 18.22 -2.45 -22.22
CA ARG A 72 17.79 -3.56 -21.37
C ARG A 72 17.55 -3.09 -19.93
N GLN A 73 18.45 -2.28 -19.38
CA GLN A 73 18.33 -1.76 -18.02
C GLN A 73 17.13 -0.79 -17.88
N VAL A 74 16.94 0.14 -18.82
CA VAL A 74 15.79 1.06 -18.82
C VAL A 74 14.46 0.29 -18.87
N ARG A 75 14.36 -0.75 -19.71
CA ARG A 75 13.16 -1.61 -19.77
C ARG A 75 12.93 -2.37 -18.47
N ALA A 76 13.99 -2.89 -17.84
CA ALA A 76 13.88 -3.59 -16.57
C ALA A 76 13.39 -2.66 -15.45
N GLN A 77 13.95 -1.45 -15.36
CA GLN A 77 13.54 -0.44 -14.38
C GLN A 77 12.09 0.01 -14.61
N LYS A 78 11.70 0.28 -15.87
CA LYS A 78 10.32 0.60 -16.23
C LYS A 78 9.36 -0.49 -15.77
N ARG A 79 9.69 -1.76 -16.04
CA ARG A 79 8.85 -2.90 -15.65
C ARG A 79 8.67 -2.95 -14.14
N LEU A 80 9.76 -2.86 -13.37
CA LEU A 80 9.69 -2.90 -11.91
C LEU A 80 8.81 -1.78 -11.34
N ALA A 81 8.95 -0.54 -11.85
CA ALA A 81 8.16 0.60 -11.39
C ALA A 81 6.67 0.43 -11.73
N LEU A 82 6.34 0.01 -12.96
CA LEU A 82 4.95 -0.17 -13.37
C LEU A 82 4.30 -1.40 -12.72
N ASP A 83 5.05 -2.46 -12.45
CA ASP A 83 4.56 -3.64 -11.73
C ASP A 83 4.21 -3.30 -10.29
N ASP A 84 4.97 -2.40 -9.65
CA ASP A 84 4.66 -1.92 -8.31
C ASP A 84 3.34 -1.14 -8.27
N LEU A 85 3.16 -0.20 -9.21
CA LEU A 85 1.90 0.53 -9.35
C LEU A 85 0.74 -0.41 -9.66
N ARG A 86 0.95 -1.45 -10.48
CA ARG A 86 -0.08 -2.47 -10.75
C ARG A 86 -0.49 -3.20 -9.48
N ARG A 87 0.44 -3.56 -8.58
CA ARG A 87 0.10 -4.18 -7.29
C ARG A 87 -0.76 -3.24 -6.44
N GLN A 88 -0.41 -1.95 -6.39
CA GLN A 88 -1.20 -0.94 -5.68
C GLN A 88 -2.62 -0.81 -6.25
N GLU A 89 -2.76 -0.81 -7.59
CA GLU A 89 -4.07 -0.78 -8.26
C GLU A 89 -4.94 -1.99 -7.91
N VAL A 90 -4.35 -3.19 -7.86
CA VAL A 90 -5.07 -4.43 -7.50
C VAL A 90 -5.62 -4.32 -6.09
N ILE A 91 -4.78 -3.92 -5.12
CA ILE A 91 -5.20 -3.75 -3.73
C ILE A 91 -6.32 -2.71 -3.64
N LEU A 92 -6.18 -1.57 -4.32
CA LEU A 92 -7.19 -0.52 -4.33
C LEU A 92 -8.52 -1.01 -4.92
N ASN A 93 -8.47 -1.78 -6.01
CA ASN A 93 -9.66 -2.37 -6.63
C ASN A 93 -10.37 -3.35 -5.69
N ASP A 94 -9.63 -4.17 -4.95
CA ASP A 94 -10.19 -5.14 -4.01
C ASP A 94 -10.85 -4.43 -2.82
N LEU A 95 -10.21 -3.41 -2.27
CA LEU A 95 -10.79 -2.58 -1.21
C LEU A 95 -12.09 -1.89 -1.67
N GLU A 96 -12.12 -1.40 -2.90
CA GLU A 96 -13.32 -0.79 -3.47
C GLU A 96 -14.45 -1.82 -3.64
N ARG A 97 -14.13 -3.04 -4.09
CA ARG A 97 -15.11 -4.14 -4.21
C ARG A 97 -15.71 -4.49 -2.86
N GLN A 98 -14.89 -4.64 -1.81
CA GLN A 98 -15.35 -4.93 -0.46
C GLN A 98 -16.26 -3.81 0.08
N THR A 99 -15.84 -2.55 -0.12
CA THR A 99 -16.62 -1.37 0.29
C THR A 99 -17.98 -1.35 -0.40
N LYS A 100 -18.03 -1.63 -1.71
CA LYS A 100 -19.29 -1.72 -2.47
C LYS A 100 -20.19 -2.85 -1.98
N ALA A 101 -19.61 -4.01 -1.65
CA ALA A 101 -20.36 -5.13 -1.11
C ALA A 101 -21.02 -4.78 0.23
N ILE A 102 -20.27 -4.21 1.18
CA ILE A 102 -20.78 -3.76 2.48
C ILE A 102 -21.89 -2.72 2.30
N ASN A 103 -21.67 -1.72 1.46
CA ASN A 103 -22.68 -0.70 1.16
C ASN A 103 -23.97 -1.28 0.56
N THR A 104 -23.85 -2.34 -0.24
CA THR A 104 -25.00 -3.03 -0.83
C THR A 104 -25.78 -3.82 0.22
N LEU A 105 -25.08 -4.54 1.11
CA LEU A 105 -25.71 -5.24 2.23
C LEU A 105 -26.45 -4.28 3.16
N ASN A 106 -25.83 -3.15 3.51
CA ASN A 106 -26.46 -2.11 4.32
C ASN A 106 -27.75 -1.58 3.68
N LYS A 107 -27.73 -1.33 2.36
CA LYS A 107 -28.93 -0.90 1.60
C LYS A 107 -30.03 -1.96 1.60
N ILE A 108 -29.68 -3.24 1.48
CA ILE A 108 -30.64 -4.35 1.52
C ILE A 108 -31.28 -4.42 2.91
N GLN A 109 -30.47 -4.35 3.97
CA GLN A 109 -30.95 -4.39 5.35
C GLN A 109 -31.90 -3.21 5.65
N GLN A 110 -31.51 -1.98 5.28
CA GLN A 110 -32.36 -0.79 5.45
C GLN A 110 -33.71 -0.96 4.75
N LYS A 111 -33.71 -1.40 3.47
CA LYS A 111 -34.95 -1.67 2.73
C LYS A 111 -35.79 -2.79 3.35
N GLY A 112 -35.15 -3.80 3.94
CA GLY A 112 -35.84 -4.88 4.67
C GLY A 112 -36.57 -4.36 5.90
N LEU A 113 -35.89 -3.53 6.70
CA LEU A 113 -36.47 -2.87 7.87
C LEU A 113 -37.62 -1.92 7.50
N GLU A 114 -37.46 -1.13 6.43
CA GLU A 114 -38.51 -0.24 5.90
C GLU A 114 -39.76 -1.01 5.44
N LYS A 115 -39.57 -2.18 4.80
CA LYS A 115 -40.70 -3.03 4.39
C LYS A 115 -41.41 -3.66 5.59
N ALA A 116 -40.64 -4.14 6.57
CA ALA A 116 -41.19 -4.72 7.79
C ALA A 116 -42.03 -3.69 8.56
N SER A 117 -41.52 -2.46 8.74
CA SER A 117 -42.25 -1.38 9.41
C SER A 117 -43.51 -0.94 8.65
N ARG A 118 -43.46 -0.88 7.31
CA ARG A 118 -44.67 -0.61 6.51
C ARG A 118 -45.72 -1.72 6.65
N SER A 119 -45.31 -2.98 6.71
CA SER A 119 -46.25 -4.11 6.85
C SER A 119 -46.93 -4.17 8.23
N THR A 120 -46.26 -3.70 9.29
CA THR A 120 -46.85 -3.62 10.64
C THR A 120 -47.77 -2.40 10.82
N ALA A 121 -47.65 -1.39 9.95
CA ALA A 121 -48.46 -0.17 9.99
C ALA A 121 -49.72 -0.24 9.11
N GLN A 122 -49.93 -1.33 8.35
CA GLN A 122 -51.08 -1.48 7.45
C GLN A 122 -52.10 -2.43 8.10
N PRO A 123 -53.31 -1.95 8.49
CA PRO A 123 -54.34 -2.73 9.18
C PRO A 123 -55.05 -3.73 8.26
#